data_AF-A0A926SM40-F1
#
_entry.id   AF-A0A926SM40-F1
#
_cell.length_a   1.000
_cell.length_b   1.000
_cell.length_c   1.000
_cell.angle_alpha   90.00
_cell.angle_beta   90.00
_cell.angle_gamma   90.00
#
_symmetry.space_group_name_H-M   'P 1'
#
loop_
_entity.id
_entity.type
_entity.pdbx_description
1 polymer ?
#
loop_
_entity_poly.entity_id
_entity_poly.type
_entity_poly.pdbx_seq_one_letter_code
_entity_poly.pdbx_strand_id
1 'polypeptide(L)'
;MGMPCEVNSILKLKLDELDLSSLKSDSFRHATKQGYRILPIDVPIPLVDQNWLAHADVIISQLVWENQITRLTYKVHRRYPEPFSVKG
;
A
#
# COMPACT_ATOMS: atom_id res chain seq x y z
N MET A 1 15.34 -22.52 12.36
CA MET A 1 15.12 -21.89 11.04
C MET A 1 13.85 -21.06 11.14
N GLY A 2 13.92 -19.75 10.92
CA GLY A 2 12.78 -18.83 11.11
C GLY A 2 12.12 -18.44 9.78
N MET A 3 10.93 -17.83 9.84
CA MET A 3 10.21 -17.28 8.69
C MET A 3 10.40 -15.76 8.66
N PRO A 4 11.30 -15.22 7.82
CA PRO A 4 11.51 -13.77 7.75
C PRO A 4 10.29 -13.08 7.13
N CYS A 5 9.66 -12.19 7.90
CA CYS A 5 8.52 -11.37 7.46
C CYS A 5 8.72 -9.93 7.91
N GLU A 6 8.17 -8.98 7.16
CA GLU A 6 8.13 -7.56 7.55
C GLU A 6 6.68 -7.14 7.80
N VAL A 7 6.42 -6.50 8.95
CA VAL A 7 5.10 -5.94 9.28
C VAL A 7 5.04 -4.50 8.79
N ASN A 8 4.04 -4.19 7.97
CA ASN A 8 3.82 -2.84 7.46
C ASN A 8 2.42 -2.34 7.82
N SER A 9 2.36 -1.15 8.43
CA SER A 9 1.11 -0.44 8.75
C SER A 9 0.75 0.63 7.72
N ILE A 10 1.58 0.79 6.69
CA ILE A 10 1.38 1.70 5.56
C ILE A 10 1.66 0.94 4.26
N LEU A 11 0.98 1.31 3.18
CA LEU A 11 1.32 0.86 1.84
C LEU A 11 2.24 1.89 1.19
N LYS A 12 3.55 1.69 1.30
CA LYS A 12 4.53 2.57 0.67
C LYS A 12 4.76 2.17 -0.79
N LEU A 13 4.50 2.99 -1.79
CA LEU A 13 4.74 2.69 -3.22
C LEU A 13 5.72 3.71 -3.83
N LYS A 14 6.33 3.35 -4.97
CA LYS A 14 7.09 4.32 -5.77
C LYS A 14 6.12 5.22 -6.53
N LEU A 15 6.55 6.45 -6.85
CA LEU A 15 5.70 7.37 -7.63
C LEU A 15 5.32 6.80 -9.00
N ASP A 16 6.21 6.03 -9.63
CA ASP A 16 5.94 5.38 -10.92
C ASP A 16 4.86 4.27 -10.82
N GLU A 17 4.69 3.67 -9.63
CA GLU A 17 3.64 2.69 -9.32
C GLU A 17 2.33 3.39 -8.90
N LEU A 18 2.43 4.66 -8.49
CA LEU A 18 1.36 5.54 -8.07
C LEU A 18 0.90 6.39 -9.25
N ASP A 19 0.03 5.84 -10.08
CA ASP A 19 -0.69 6.71 -11.01
C ASP A 19 -1.75 7.52 -10.24
N LEU A 20 -1.32 8.69 -9.74
CA LEU A 20 -2.11 9.67 -8.98
C LEU A 20 -3.26 10.26 -9.80
N SER A 21 -3.14 10.25 -11.13
CA SER A 21 -4.14 10.81 -12.04
C SER A 21 -5.35 9.88 -12.18
N SER A 22 -5.13 8.57 -12.11
CA SER A 22 -6.17 7.54 -12.19
C SER A 22 -6.67 7.05 -10.83
N LEU A 23 -6.24 7.67 -9.73
CA LEU A 23 -6.61 7.36 -8.34
C LEU A 23 -8.07 7.76 -8.07
N LYS A 24 -8.99 7.03 -8.70
CA LYS A 24 -10.44 7.12 -8.50
C LYS A 24 -10.82 6.27 -7.31
N SER A 25 -11.71 6.81 -6.47
CA SER A 25 -12.33 6.06 -5.37
C SER A 25 -12.95 4.77 -5.88
N ASP A 26 -12.88 3.71 -5.08
CA ASP A 26 -13.42 2.37 -5.36
C ASP A 26 -12.78 1.60 -6.54
N SER A 27 -11.70 2.11 -7.15
CA SER A 27 -10.92 1.32 -8.09
C SER A 27 -10.02 0.31 -7.37
N PHE A 28 -10.08 -0.96 -7.79
CA PHE A 28 -9.13 -1.99 -7.37
C PHE A 28 -7.82 -1.84 -8.14
N ARG A 29 -6.72 -2.00 -7.41
CA ARG A 29 -5.36 -1.87 -7.90
C ARG A 29 -4.50 -2.97 -7.32
N HIS A 30 -3.37 -3.21 -7.98
CA HIS A 30 -2.40 -4.20 -7.56
C HIS A 30 -1.08 -3.54 -7.20
N ALA A 31 -0.39 -4.09 -6.21
CA ALA A 31 0.96 -3.70 -5.83
C ALA A 31 1.80 -4.94 -5.53
N THR A 32 3.10 -4.82 -5.72
CA THR A 32 4.06 -5.89 -5.44
C THR A 32 5.11 -5.41 -4.46
N LYS A 33 5.47 -6.28 -3.50
CA LYS A 33 6.56 -6.05 -2.54
C LYS A 33 7.52 -7.23 -2.52
N GLN A 34 8.79 -6.93 -2.36
CA GLN A 34 9.83 -7.92 -2.13
C GLN A 34 9.78 -8.41 -0.67
N GLY A 35 9.99 -9.71 -0.50
CA GLY A 35 9.83 -10.43 0.76
C GLY A 35 8.37 -10.67 1.14
N TYR A 36 8.18 -11.43 2.21
CA TYR A 36 6.87 -11.67 2.82
C TYR A 36 6.49 -10.50 3.74
N ARG A 37 5.38 -9.84 3.40
CA ARG A 37 4.85 -8.67 4.11
C ARG A 37 3.55 -9.01 4.81
N ILE A 38 3.41 -8.57 6.05
CA ILE A 38 2.16 -8.63 6.81
C ILE A 38 1.57 -7.22 6.79
N LEU A 39 0.36 -7.08 6.24
CA LEU A 39 -0.40 -5.83 6.24
C LEU A 39 -1.82 -6.09 6.75
N PRO A 40 -2.48 -5.10 7.38
CA PRO A 40 -3.89 -5.18 7.72
C PRO A 40 -4.75 -5.38 6.46
N ILE A 41 -5.67 -6.36 6.51
CA ILE A 41 -6.70 -6.61 5.49
C ILE A 41 -8.01 -6.01 5.99
N ASP A 42 -8.83 -5.47 5.09
CA ASP A 42 -10.15 -4.88 5.37
C ASP A 42 -10.15 -3.67 6.33
N VAL A 43 -8.98 -3.12 6.64
CA VAL A 43 -8.80 -1.90 7.44
C VAL A 43 -8.10 -0.83 6.60
N PRO A 44 -8.53 0.45 6.67
CA PRO A 44 -7.85 1.54 5.99
C PRO A 44 -6.42 1.72 6.51
N ILE A 45 -5.45 1.78 5.60
CA ILE A 45 -4.06 2.14 5.87
C ILE A 45 -3.59 3.25 4.92
N PRO A 46 -2.64 4.10 5.34
CA PRO A 46 -2.10 5.15 4.48
C PRO A 46 -1.35 4.60 3.27
N LEU A 47 -1.65 5.16 2.09
CA LEU A 47 -0.87 5.01 0.87
C LEU A 47 0.17 6.12 0.81
N VAL A 48 1.44 5.73 0.88
CA VAL A 48 2.58 6.62 1.10
C VAL A 48 3.56 6.51 -0.06
N ASP A 49 4.16 7.62 -0.49
CA ASP A 49 5.20 7.59 -1.50
C ASP A 49 6.62 7.39 -0.93
N GLN A 50 7.62 7.37 -1.80
CA GLN A 50 9.04 7.30 -1.42
C GLN A 50 9.52 8.45 -0.54
N ASN A 51 8.90 9.62 -0.64
CA ASN A 51 9.18 10.84 0.13
C ASN A 51 8.46 10.87 1.48
N TRP A 52 7.74 9.80 1.85
CA TRP A 52 6.95 9.73 3.08
C TRP A 52 5.77 10.70 3.11
N LEU A 53 5.21 11.00 1.93
CA LEU A 53 3.96 11.75 1.82
C LEU A 53 2.80 10.78 1.66
N ALA A 54 1.76 10.94 2.47
CA ALA A 54 0.52 10.19 2.35
C ALA A 54 -0.40 10.86 1.32
N HIS A 55 -0.92 10.08 0.39
CA HIS A 55 -1.76 10.54 -0.72
C HIS A 55 -3.23 10.10 -0.60
N ALA A 56 -3.47 8.98 0.07
CA ALA A 56 -4.78 8.40 0.26
C ALA A 56 -4.79 7.41 1.43
N ASP A 57 -5.98 7.02 1.87
CA ASP A 57 -6.21 5.77 2.59
C ASP A 57 -6.66 4.69 1.61
N VAL A 58 -6.09 3.51 1.76
CA VAL A 58 -6.41 2.32 0.97
C VAL A 58 -6.82 1.18 1.87
N ILE A 59 -7.66 0.29 1.35
CA ILE A 59 -8.03 -0.95 2.02
C ILE A 59 -7.43 -2.11 1.22
N ILE A 60 -6.58 -2.91 1.85
CA ILE A 60 -6.08 -4.15 1.25
C ILE A 60 -7.21 -5.17 1.27
N SER A 61 -7.60 -5.69 0.10
CA SER A 61 -8.64 -6.71 -0.05
C SER A 61 -8.06 -8.12 -0.26
N GLN A 62 -6.81 -8.22 -0.70
CA GLN A 62 -6.13 -9.50 -0.89
C GLN A 62 -4.63 -9.35 -0.69
N LEU A 63 -4.02 -10.36 -0.07
CA LEU A 63 -2.57 -10.48 0.11
C LEU A 63 -2.16 -11.91 -0.19
N VAL A 64 -1.22 -12.08 -1.13
CA VAL A 64 -0.71 -13.38 -1.56
C VAL A 64 0.81 -13.40 -1.45
N TRP A 65 1.33 -14.41 -0.77
CA TRP A 65 2.76 -14.71 -0.70
C TRP A 65 3.13 -15.81 -1.68
N GLU A 66 4.10 -15.54 -2.53
CA GLU A 66 4.63 -16.53 -3.47
C GLU A 66 6.07 -16.16 -3.83
N ASN A 67 7.00 -17.11 -3.85
CA ASN A 67 8.37 -16.91 -4.34
C ASN A 67 9.09 -15.66 -3.78
N GLN A 68 9.06 -15.47 -2.45
CA GLN A 68 9.64 -14.28 -1.77
C GLN A 68 9.04 -12.94 -2.23
N ILE A 69 7.81 -12.95 -2.75
CA ILE A 69 7.09 -11.78 -3.19
C ILE A 69 5.74 -11.72 -2.47
N THR A 70 5.33 -10.53 -2.08
CA THR A 70 3.96 -10.24 -1.64
C THR A 70 3.24 -9.48 -2.73
N ARG A 71 2.15 -10.07 -3.24
CA ARG A 71 1.21 -9.40 -4.15
C ARG A 71 -0.01 -8.93 -3.36
N LEU A 72 -0.37 -7.68 -3.57
CA LEU A 72 -1.46 -7.01 -2.87
C LEU A 72 -2.51 -6.59 -3.88
N THR A 73 -3.78 -6.79 -3.54
CA THR A 73 -4.91 -6.13 -4.18
C THR A 73 -5.48 -5.15 -3.17
N TYR A 74 -5.66 -3.90 -3.57
CA TYR A 74 -6.16 -2.84 -2.69
C TYR A 74 -7.13 -1.92 -3.43
N LYS A 75 -8.01 -1.28 -2.68
CA LYS A 75 -8.91 -0.25 -3.18
C LYS A 75 -8.63 1.09 -2.53
N VAL A 76 -8.84 2.17 -3.27
CA VAL A 76 -8.77 3.53 -2.74
C VAL A 76 -10.03 3.80 -1.92
N HIS A 77 -9.88 4.01 -0.62
CA HIS A 77 -10.97 4.33 0.29
C HIS A 77 -11.22 5.84 0.36
N ARG A 78 -10.15 6.62 0.55
CA ARG A 78 -10.23 8.08 0.63
C ARG A 78 -8.99 8.71 0.02
N ARG A 79 -9.15 9.65 -0.90
CA ARG A 79 -8.03 10.46 -1.41
C ARG A 79 -7.87 11.73 -0.56
N TYR A 80 -6.63 12.13 -0.31
CA TYR A 80 -6.34 13.41 0.32
C TYR A 80 -6.28 14.53 -0.71
N PRO A 81 -6.88 15.71 -0.44
CA PRO A 81 -6.77 16.87 -1.33
C PRO A 81 -5.32 17.31 -1.50
N GLU A 82 -4.55 17.30 -0.40
CA GLU A 82 -3.14 17.65 -0.36
C GLU A 82 -2.35 16.54 0.35
N PRO A 83 -1.23 16.07 -0.22
CA PRO A 83 -0.37 15.11 0.45
C PRO A 83 0.28 15.71 1.70
N PHE A 84 0.44 14.91 2.75
CA PHE A 84 1.07 15.34 4.00
C PHE A 84 2.15 14.36 4.47
N SER A 85 3.15 14.86 5.19
CA SER A 85 4.23 14.02 5.73
C SER A 85 3.71 13.08 6.81
N VAL A 86 4.06 11.80 6.70
CA VAL A 86 3.86 10.80 7.77
C VAL A 86 5.13 10.53 8.57
N LYS A 87 6.23 11.22 8.25
CA LYS A 87 7.40 11.30 9.13
C LYS A 87 7.14 12.36 10.19
N GLY A 88 6.97 11.91 11.43
CA GLY A 88 7.15 12.72 12.64
C GLY A 88 8.60 12.67 13.13
#